data_AF-A0A101W9N6-F1
#
_entry.id   AF-A0A101W9N6-F1
#
_cell.length_a   1.000
_cell.length_b   1.000
_cell.length_c   1.000
_cell.angle_alpha   90.00
_cell.angle_beta   90.00
_cell.angle_gamma   90.00
#
_symmetry.space_group_name_H-M   'P 1'
#
loop_
_entity.id
_entity.type
_entity.pdbx_description
1 polymer ?
#
loop_
_entity_poly.entity_id
_entity_poly.type
_entity_poly.pdbx_seq_one_letter_code
_entity_poly.pdbx_strand_id
1 'polypeptide(L)'
;MSLLNSNYIILKEHHLLIEHHSGSLDLNSYINFVTRTSNDPLFSTNMNYYIDLSNVDITSSLDDIYKYNHFTDTNFKSERKRKVALVTKTPKQMVFATLFKNSNTQKLKEIEIFSTATAAIDWLNSNLIKIEFLDILIALKNPEQQKLQIKP
;
A
#
# COMPACT_ATOMS: atom_id res chain seq x y z
N MET A 1 -18.31 -8.82 -8.35
CA MET A 1 -17.68 -8.89 -7.00
C MET A 1 -16.24 -8.45 -7.16
N SER A 2 -15.74 -7.55 -6.30
CA SER A 2 -14.32 -7.17 -6.33
C SER A 2 -13.47 -8.41 -6.03
N LEU A 3 -12.46 -8.65 -6.85
CA LEU A 3 -11.51 -9.77 -6.70
C LEU A 3 -10.27 -9.35 -5.90
N LEU A 4 -10.21 -8.10 -5.43
CA LEU A 4 -9.10 -7.59 -4.64
C LEU A 4 -9.37 -7.76 -3.16
N ASN A 5 -8.54 -8.55 -2.49
CA ASN A 5 -8.53 -8.68 -1.05
C ASN A 5 -7.47 -7.74 -0.48
N SER A 6 -7.90 -6.73 0.28
CA SER A 6 -7.03 -5.69 0.83
C SER A 6 -7.16 -5.58 2.34
N ASN A 7 -6.05 -5.80 3.03
CA ASN A 7 -5.91 -5.61 4.48
C ASN A 7 -4.94 -4.47 4.75
N TYR A 8 -5.16 -3.73 5.83
CA TYR A 8 -4.28 -2.64 6.23
C TYR A 8 -4.20 -2.48 7.74
N ILE A 9 -3.17 -1.78 8.19
CA ILE A 9 -3.08 -1.23 9.54
C ILE A 9 -2.48 0.17 9.50
N ILE A 10 -3.03 1.07 10.33
CA ILE A 10 -2.50 2.43 10.52
C ILE A 10 -1.74 2.47 11.84
N LEU A 11 -0.46 2.80 11.75
CA LEU A 11 0.44 2.99 12.88
C LEU A 11 0.69 4.49 13.05
N LYS A 12 -0.25 5.18 13.68
CA LYS A 12 -0.26 6.65 13.79
C LYS A 12 1.04 7.20 14.40
N GLU A 13 1.54 6.57 15.47
CA GLU A 13 2.79 6.97 16.14
C GLU A 13 4.02 6.87 15.23
N HIS A 14 3.97 5.96 14.25
CA HIS A 14 5.03 5.75 13.26
C HIS A 14 4.80 6.52 11.96
N HIS A 15 3.71 7.30 11.86
CA HIS A 15 3.27 7.98 10.64
C HIS A 15 3.27 7.03 9.43
N LEU A 16 2.78 5.80 9.62
CA LEU A 16 2.91 4.72 8.65
C LEU A 16 1.58 3.99 8.45
N LEU A 17 1.21 3.81 7.19
CA LEU A 17 0.17 2.88 6.74
C LEU A 17 0.84 1.67 6.09
N ILE A 18 0.45 0.47 6.52
CA ILE A 18 0.92 -0.79 5.93
C ILE A 18 -0.27 -1.45 5.26
N GLU A 19 -0.14 -1.72 3.96
CA GLU A 19 -1.16 -2.33 3.11
C GLU A 19 -0.65 -3.67 2.58
N HIS A 20 -1.52 -4.68 2.58
CA HIS A 20 -1.31 -5.92 1.87
C HIS A 20 -2.49 -6.19 0.93
N HIS A 21 -2.16 -6.49 -0.32
CA HIS A 21 -3.12 -6.80 -1.36
C HIS A 21 -2.88 -8.20 -1.93
N SER A 22 -3.98 -8.89 -2.22
CA SER A 22 -3.97 -10.16 -2.94
C SER A 22 -5.18 -10.27 -3.88
N GLY A 23 -5.08 -11.13 -4.89
CA GLY A 23 -6.13 -11.28 -5.91
C GLY A 23 -5.95 -10.31 -7.08
N SER A 24 -7.04 -9.94 -7.75
CA SER A 24 -6.96 -9.13 -8.98
C SER A 24 -7.10 -7.65 -8.68
N LEU A 25 -6.12 -6.84 -9.08
CA LEU A 25 -6.12 -5.39 -8.88
C LEU A 25 -6.64 -4.67 -10.13
N ASP A 26 -7.88 -4.21 -10.02
CA ASP A 26 -8.52 -3.23 -10.89
C ASP A 26 -8.69 -1.86 -10.19
N LEU A 27 -8.86 -0.82 -10.99
CA LEU A 27 -8.97 0.57 -10.52
C LEU A 27 -10.07 0.77 -9.48
N ASN A 28 -11.29 0.28 -9.77
CA ASN A 28 -12.45 0.56 -8.94
C ASN A 28 -12.31 -0.10 -7.57
N SER A 29 -11.82 -1.35 -7.56
CA SER A 29 -11.52 -2.07 -6.32
C SER A 29 -10.48 -1.33 -5.47
N TYR A 30 -9.44 -0.78 -6.08
CA TYR A 30 -8.41 -0.04 -5.35
C TYR A 30 -8.90 1.33 -4.86
N ILE A 31 -9.67 2.07 -5.67
CA ILE A 31 -10.31 3.34 -5.24
C ILE A 31 -11.24 3.10 -4.05
N ASN A 32 -12.04 2.04 -4.08
CA ASN A 32 -12.92 1.69 -2.96
C ASN A 32 -12.13 1.38 -1.68
N PHE A 33 -10.99 0.67 -1.82
CA PHE A 33 -10.08 0.44 -0.70
C PHE A 33 -9.54 1.76 -0.15
N VAL A 34 -8.96 2.62 -0.99
CA VAL A 34 -8.36 3.90 -0.56
C VAL A 34 -9.41 4.80 0.09
N THR A 35 -10.62 4.87 -0.46
CA THR A 35 -11.74 5.65 0.10
C THR A 35 -12.13 5.14 1.49
N ARG A 36 -12.20 3.81 1.68
CA ARG A 36 -12.47 3.21 2.98
C ARG A 36 -11.36 3.52 3.98
N THR A 37 -10.10 3.34 3.59
CA THR A 37 -8.94 3.62 4.44
C THR A 37 -8.83 5.11 4.78
N SER A 38 -9.21 6.01 3.87
CA SER A 38 -9.19 7.46 4.15
C SER A 38 -10.26 7.93 5.13
N ASN A 39 -11.31 7.13 5.33
CA ASN A 39 -12.35 7.38 6.33
C ASN A 39 -11.98 6.81 7.71
N ASP A 40 -10.86 6.12 7.85
CA ASP A 40 -10.35 5.65 9.13
C ASP A 40 -9.95 6.86 10.01
N PRO A 41 -10.41 6.97 11.26
CA PRO A 41 -10.09 8.09 12.14
C PRO A 41 -8.59 8.29 12.40
N LEU A 42 -7.78 7.25 12.22
CA LEU A 42 -6.33 7.32 12.38
C LEU A 42 -5.62 7.82 11.13
N PHE A 43 -6.29 7.86 9.98
CA PHE A 43 -5.69 8.21 8.70
C PHE A 43 -5.19 9.66 8.64
N SER A 44 -4.08 9.86 7.94
CA SER A 44 -3.60 11.19 7.56
C SER A 44 -2.94 11.13 6.18
N THR A 45 -3.13 12.17 5.37
CA THR A 45 -2.51 12.28 4.04
C THR A 45 -0.98 12.38 4.09
N ASN A 46 -0.41 12.74 5.25
CA ASN A 46 1.03 12.92 5.45
C ASN A 46 1.76 11.63 5.87
N MET A 47 1.09 10.48 5.91
CA MET A 47 1.71 9.20 6.28
C MET A 47 2.63 8.66 5.19
N ASN A 48 3.62 7.88 5.60
CA ASN A 48 4.36 6.98 4.73
C ASN A 48 3.53 5.72 4.46
N TYR A 49 3.80 5.06 3.34
CA TYR A 49 3.06 3.90 2.88
C TYR A 49 4.03 2.75 2.61
N TYR A 50 3.70 1.58 3.15
CA TYR A 50 4.23 0.31 2.69
C TYR A 50 3.10 -0.43 1.99
N ILE A 51 3.28 -0.78 0.72
CA ILE A 51 2.23 -1.42 -0.09
C ILE A 51 2.79 -2.73 -0.64
N ASP A 52 2.26 -3.85 -0.17
CA ASP A 52 2.63 -5.18 -0.65
C ASP A 52 1.72 -5.64 -1.78
N LEU A 53 2.28 -5.69 -2.99
CA LEU A 53 1.65 -6.17 -4.21
C LEU A 53 2.14 -7.57 -4.60
N SER A 54 2.93 -8.25 -3.76
CA SER A 54 3.58 -9.52 -4.11
C SER A 54 2.59 -10.66 -4.45
N ASN A 55 1.36 -10.58 -3.94
CA ASN A 55 0.30 -11.56 -4.16
C ASN A 55 -0.83 -11.04 -5.09
N VAL A 56 -0.59 -9.96 -5.82
CA VAL A 56 -1.56 -9.34 -6.73
C VAL A 56 -1.35 -9.80 -8.17
N ASP A 57 -2.45 -10.11 -8.87
CA ASP A 57 -2.48 -10.12 -10.33
C ASP A 57 -2.97 -8.77 -10.85
N ILE A 58 -2.11 -8.08 -11.61
CA ILE A 58 -2.39 -6.76 -12.15
C ILE A 58 -3.28 -6.91 -13.40
N THR A 59 -4.51 -6.44 -13.33
CA THR A 59 -5.43 -6.36 -14.48
C THR A 59 -5.68 -4.92 -14.92
N SER A 60 -5.19 -3.95 -14.15
CA SER A 60 -5.27 -2.52 -14.44
C SER A 60 -4.41 -2.10 -15.65
N SER A 61 -4.92 -1.12 -16.39
CA SER A 61 -4.28 -0.51 -17.55
C SER A 61 -3.48 0.76 -17.19
N LEU A 62 -2.76 1.33 -18.16
CA LEU A 62 -2.10 2.62 -17.98
C LEU A 62 -3.11 3.78 -17.82
N ASP A 63 -4.25 3.71 -18.50
CA ASP A 63 -5.34 4.69 -18.34
C ASP A 63 -5.89 4.68 -16.90
N ASP A 64 -5.97 3.49 -16.29
CA ASP A 64 -6.37 3.35 -14.89
C ASP A 64 -5.39 4.01 -13.92
N ILE A 65 -4.09 3.94 -14.20
CA ILE A 65 -3.07 4.65 -13.42
C ILE A 65 -3.31 6.16 -13.46
N TYR A 66 -3.58 6.73 -14.65
CA TYR A 66 -3.85 8.17 -14.78
C TYR A 66 -5.12 8.59 -14.05
N LYS A 67 -6.19 7.80 -14.17
CA LYS A 67 -7.44 8.02 -13.44
C LYS A 67 -7.23 7.98 -11.94
N TYR A 68 -6.45 7.01 -11.45
CA TYR A 68 -6.11 6.92 -10.04
C TYR A 68 -5.30 8.13 -9.56
N ASN A 69 -4.28 8.55 -10.32
CA ASN A 69 -3.49 9.73 -9.93
C ASN A 69 -4.36 10.98 -9.86
N HIS A 70 -5.25 11.19 -10.84
CA HIS A 70 -6.20 12.30 -10.83
C HIS A 70 -7.14 12.24 -9.61
N PHE A 71 -7.66 11.06 -9.28
CA PHE A 71 -8.44 10.84 -8.06
C PHE A 71 -7.64 11.23 -6.81
N THR A 72 -6.39 10.79 -6.69
CA THR A 72 -5.57 11.11 -5.51
C THR A 72 -5.14 12.57 -5.42
N ASP A 73 -4.87 13.23 -6.55
CA ASP A 73 -4.49 14.65 -6.58
C ASP A 73 -5.66 15.57 -6.19
N THR A 74 -6.87 15.16 -6.52
CA THR A 74 -8.09 15.91 -6.21
C THR A 74 -8.51 15.74 -4.76
N ASN A 75 -8.36 14.53 -4.21
CA ASN A 75 -8.91 14.18 -2.89
C ASN A 75 -7.87 14.14 -1.76
N PHE A 76 -6.60 13.87 -2.07
CA PHE A 76 -5.57 13.57 -1.06
C PHE A 76 -4.28 14.36 -1.30
N LYS A 77 -4.33 15.65 -0.96
CA LYS A 77 -3.13 16.50 -0.95
C LYS A 77 -2.35 16.27 0.34
N SER A 78 -1.06 15.97 0.18
CA SER A 78 -0.09 15.94 1.27
C SER A 78 0.58 17.31 1.36
N GLU A 79 0.74 17.81 2.59
CA GLU A 79 1.48 19.05 2.87
C GLU A 79 2.95 18.75 3.21
N ARG A 80 3.28 17.47 3.44
CA ARG A 80 4.62 17.01 3.80
C ARG A 80 5.15 16.00 2.81
N LYS A 81 6.48 15.85 2.80
CA LYS A 81 7.14 14.76 2.09
C LYS A 81 6.72 13.43 2.70
N ARG A 82 6.30 12.49 1.85
CA ARG A 82 5.95 11.13 2.25
C ARG A 82 6.60 10.12 1.32
N LYS A 83 6.96 8.99 1.88
CA LYS A 83 7.54 7.84 1.18
C LYS A 83 6.49 6.78 0.92
N VAL A 84 6.54 6.16 -0.25
CA VAL A 84 5.70 5.03 -0.65
C VAL A 84 6.61 3.92 -1.13
N ALA A 85 6.71 2.84 -0.36
CA ALA A 85 7.44 1.65 -0.74
C ALA A 85 6.47 0.63 -1.35
N LEU A 86 6.68 0.31 -2.63
CA LEU A 86 5.93 -0.70 -3.35
C LEU A 86 6.74 -2.00 -3.38
N VAL A 87 6.20 -3.08 -2.81
CA VAL A 87 6.85 -4.40 -2.84
C VAL A 87 6.20 -5.26 -3.92
N THR A 88 7.03 -5.75 -4.83
CA THR A 88 6.61 -6.56 -5.98
C THR A 88 7.40 -7.87 -6.03
N LYS A 89 6.85 -8.88 -6.70
CA LYS A 89 7.44 -10.23 -6.84
C LYS A 89 7.62 -10.66 -8.30
N THR A 90 6.82 -10.14 -9.23
CA THR A 90 6.84 -10.55 -10.65
C THR A 90 7.24 -9.40 -11.58
N PRO A 91 7.81 -9.68 -12.77
CA PRO A 91 8.12 -8.65 -13.76
C PRO A 91 6.90 -7.81 -14.16
N LYS A 92 5.72 -8.43 -14.27
CA LYS A 92 4.46 -7.72 -14.58
C LYS A 92 4.12 -6.68 -13.51
N GLN A 93 4.26 -7.03 -12.22
CA GLN A 93 4.06 -6.10 -11.11
C GLN A 93 5.11 -4.99 -11.11
N MET A 94 6.38 -5.32 -11.39
CA MET A 94 7.47 -4.34 -11.48
C MET A 94 7.21 -3.30 -12.58
N VAL A 95 6.77 -3.74 -13.77
CA VAL A 95 6.41 -2.84 -14.88
C VAL A 95 5.26 -1.92 -14.46
N PHE A 96 4.19 -2.47 -13.88
CA PHE A 96 3.06 -1.68 -13.40
C PHE A 96 3.48 -0.65 -12.34
N ALA A 97 4.24 -1.07 -11.33
CA ALA A 97 4.74 -0.19 -10.27
C ALA A 97 5.66 0.92 -10.83
N THR A 98 6.44 0.61 -11.87
CA THR A 98 7.30 1.58 -12.55
C THR A 98 6.48 2.61 -13.31
N LEU A 99 5.45 2.17 -14.05
CA LEU A 99 4.52 3.07 -14.73
C LEU A 99 3.81 3.98 -13.72
N PHE A 100 3.35 3.41 -12.60
CA PHE A 100 2.74 4.16 -11.51
C PHE A 100 3.70 5.19 -10.92
N LYS A 101 4.93 4.81 -10.58
CA LYS A 101 5.98 5.71 -10.09
C LYS A 101 6.23 6.86 -11.06
N ASN A 102 6.38 6.57 -12.35
CA ASN A 102 6.70 7.56 -13.38
C ASN A 102 5.53 8.49 -13.71
N SER A 103 4.29 8.02 -13.51
CA SER A 103 3.07 8.82 -13.70
C SER A 103 2.75 9.76 -12.53
N ASN A 104 3.45 9.62 -11.39
CA ASN A 104 3.18 10.40 -10.20
C ASN A 104 3.49 11.89 -10.40
N THR A 105 2.47 12.71 -10.24
CA THR A 105 2.51 14.17 -10.34
C THR A 105 2.77 14.85 -8.98
N GLN A 106 2.63 14.13 -7.87
CA GLN A 106 2.79 14.68 -6.53
C GLN A 106 4.27 14.83 -6.16
N LYS A 107 4.80 16.05 -6.20
CA LYS A 107 6.21 16.37 -5.90
C LYS A 107 6.68 15.97 -4.50
N LEU A 108 5.78 15.93 -3.53
CA LEU A 108 6.08 15.54 -2.14
C LEU A 108 5.95 14.03 -1.90
N LYS A 109 5.56 13.25 -2.91
CA LYS A 109 5.41 11.80 -2.82
C LYS A 109 6.62 11.14 -3.47
N GLU A 110 7.48 10.55 -2.66
CA GLU A 110 8.63 9.76 -3.10
C GLU A 110 8.20 8.30 -3.17
N ILE A 111 8.29 7.69 -4.35
CA ILE A 111 7.85 6.30 -4.57
C ILE A 111 9.08 5.48 -4.92
N GLU A 112 9.30 4.37 -4.21
CA GLU A 112 10.33 3.40 -4.55
C GLU A 112 9.79 1.98 -4.61
N ILE A 113 10.42 1.16 -5.45
CA ILE A 113 9.97 -0.20 -5.77
C ILE A 113 11.02 -1.19 -5.29
N PHE A 114 10.58 -2.22 -4.58
CA PHE A 114 11.43 -3.22 -3.95
C PHE A 114 10.98 -4.63 -4.32
N SER A 115 11.94 -5.54 -4.37
CA SER A 115 11.70 -6.98 -4.51
C SER A 115 11.60 -7.70 -3.16
N THR A 116 11.97 -7.04 -2.05
CA THR A 116 11.95 -7.62 -0.71
C THR A 116 11.33 -6.66 0.30
N ALA A 117 10.62 -7.23 1.27
CA ALA A 117 10.04 -6.48 2.38
C ALA A 117 11.12 -5.78 3.22
N THR A 118 12.24 -6.47 3.46
CA THR A 118 13.31 -5.96 4.30
C THR A 118 13.94 -4.69 3.74
N ALA A 119 14.23 -4.64 2.43
CA ALA A 119 14.79 -3.44 1.80
C ALA A 119 13.80 -2.27 1.81
N ALA A 120 12.51 -2.55 1.59
CA ALA A 120 11.45 -1.55 1.67
C ALA A 120 11.33 -0.96 3.09
N ILE A 121 11.36 -1.80 4.12
CA ILE A 121 11.33 -1.37 5.53
C ILE A 121 12.54 -0.48 5.85
N ASP A 122 13.74 -0.92 5.47
CA ASP A 122 14.97 -0.18 5.72
C ASP A 122 14.94 1.21 5.03
N TRP A 123 14.39 1.28 3.82
CA TRP A 123 14.27 2.54 3.08
C TRP A 123 13.20 3.50 3.62
N LEU A 124 12.07 2.95 4.08
CA LEU A 124 11.03 3.74 4.76
C LEU A 124 11.60 4.43 6.01
N ASN A 125 12.60 3.80 6.65
CA ASN A 125 13.27 4.30 7.84
C ASN A 125 12.25 4.73 8.92
N SER A 126 11.21 3.91 9.10
CA SER A 126 10.26 4.10 10.18
C SER A 126 10.93 3.79 11.52
N ASN A 127 10.52 4.46 12.59
CA ASN A 127 10.97 4.13 13.95
C ASN A 127 10.43 2.78 14.47
N LEU A 128 9.69 2.02 13.64
CA LEU A 128 9.16 0.71 13.99
C LEU A 128 10.26 -0.34 13.95
N ILE A 129 10.28 -1.24 14.93
CA ILE A 129 11.26 -2.32 14.97
C ILE A 129 10.95 -3.28 13.81
N LYS A 130 11.98 -3.64 13.04
CA LYS A 130 11.84 -4.45 11.82
C LYS A 130 11.08 -5.76 12.02
N ILE A 131 11.26 -6.41 13.17
CA ILE A 131 10.58 -7.68 13.48
C ILE A 131 9.07 -7.48 13.69
N GLU A 132 8.68 -6.42 14.41
CA GLU A 132 7.27 -6.05 14.61
C GLU A 132 6.60 -5.73 13.26
N PHE A 133 7.33 -5.06 12.36
CA PHE A 133 6.87 -4.83 11.00
C PHE A 133 6.58 -6.15 10.27
N LEU A 134 7.51 -7.10 10.32
CA LEU A 134 7.34 -8.39 9.65
C LEU A 134 6.18 -9.19 10.25
N ASP A 135 6.00 -9.16 11.57
CA ASP A 135 4.86 -9.81 12.24
C ASP A 135 3.53 -9.22 11.79
N ILE A 136 3.45 -7.89 11.68
CA ILE A 136 2.30 -7.19 11.12
C ILE A 136 2.03 -7.63 9.67
N LEU A 137 3.08 -7.75 8.84
CA LEU A 137 2.90 -8.21 7.46
C LEU A 137 2.39 -9.65 7.38
N ILE A 138 2.86 -10.54 8.25
CA ILE A 138 2.37 -11.92 8.32
C ILE A 138 0.89 -11.94 8.73
N ALA A 139 0.52 -11.14 9.72
CA ALA A 139 -0.86 -10.96 10.16
C ALA A 139 -1.78 -10.46 9.04
N LEU A 140 -1.36 -9.43 8.28
CA LEU A 140 -2.13 -8.89 7.16
C LEU A 140 -2.29 -9.88 6.00
N LYS A 141 -1.33 -10.79 5.82
CA LYS A 141 -1.38 -11.86 4.81
C LYS A 141 -2.31 -13.00 5.21
N ASN A 142 -2.43 -13.29 6.50
CA ASN A 142 -3.18 -14.41 7.03
C ASN A 142 -4.22 -13.96 8.08
N PRO A 143 -5.22 -13.14 7.70
CA PRO A 143 -6.18 -12.57 8.65
C PRO A 143 -7.02 -13.65 9.37
N GLU A 144 -7.15 -14.85 8.80
CA GLU A 144 -7.88 -15.96 9.44
C GLU A 144 -7.09 -16.63 10.57
N GLN A 145 -5.76 -16.60 10.56
CA GLN A 145 -4.93 -17.20 11.62
C GLN A 145 -4.98 -16.39 12.92
N GLN A 146 -5.33 -15.10 12.86
CA GLN A 146 -5.57 -14.28 14.06
C GLN A 146 -6.86 -14.66 14.80
N LYS A 147 -7.89 -15.15 14.09
CA LYS A 147 -9.16 -15.58 14.71
C LYS A 147 -9.03 -16.90 15.48
N LEU A 148 -8.00 -17.69 15.20
CA LEU A 148 -7.75 -18.98 15.87
C LEU A 148 -6.94 -18.84 17.16
N GLN A 149 -6.29 -17.70 17.40
CA GLN A 149 -5.58 -17.41 18.66
C GLN A 149 -6.44 -16.65 19.68
N ILE A 150 -7.68 -16.31 19.31
CA ILE A 150 -8.68 -15.72 20.20
C ILE A 150 -9.92 -16.64 20.20
N LYS A 151 -9.74 -17.86 20.71
CA LYS A 151 -10.85 -18.63 21.27
C LYS A 151 -10.56 -18.82 22.76
N PRO A 152 -11.53 -18.46 23.64
CA PRO A 152 -11.37 -18.64 25.08
C PRO A 152 -11.21 -20.11 25.46
#